data_AF-A0A4V2AZY6-F1
#
_entry.id   AF-A0A4V2AZY6-F1
#
_cell.length_a   1.000
_cell.length_b   1.000
_cell.length_c   1.000
_cell.angle_alpha   90.00
_cell.angle_beta   90.00
_cell.angle_gamma   90.00
#
_symmetry.space_group_name_H-M   'P 1'
#
loop_
_entity.id
_entity.type
_entity.pdbx_description
1 polymer ?
#
loop_
_entity_poly.entity_id
_entity_poly.type
_entity_poly.pdbx_seq_one_letter_code
_entity_poly.pdbx_strand_id
1 'polypeptide(L)'
;MAGWLEIERQDLSRGVRAAAATVVPFVLAWSLHRPELSWLALGGWLGSLADPGGTRSRHAVLLSAFAVCGGLLVTLGGLAEPHVVAAASLLALVACLGALLRATGAIGSTFGTLLTVATAIATSAGTVHAVRAGALFALGTLWSTFLSSLVWPIWTHLPLRRALARVFTALAVLAAKPTRSSLRRTQRPVR
;
A
#
# COMPACT_ATOMS: atom_id res chain seq x y z
N MET A 1 1.30 8.01 26.43
CA MET A 1 0.20 7.02 26.27
C MET A 1 -0.68 7.28 25.04
N ALA A 2 -1.08 8.51 24.71
CA ALA A 2 -1.99 8.78 23.57
C ALA A 2 -1.49 8.33 22.19
N GLY A 3 -0.17 8.40 21.91
CA GLY A 3 0.38 8.02 20.60
C GLY A 3 0.29 6.52 20.29
N TRP A 4 0.33 5.65 21.30
CA TRP A 4 0.24 4.19 21.11
C TRP A 4 -1.17 3.78 20.64
N LEU A 5 -2.22 4.43 21.17
CA LEU A 5 -3.62 4.17 20.80
C LEU A 5 -3.93 4.63 19.36
N GLU A 6 -3.28 5.69 18.87
CA GLU A 6 -3.46 6.16 17.49
C GLU A 6 -2.80 5.24 16.46
N ILE A 7 -1.63 4.68 16.77
CA ILE A 7 -0.96 3.68 15.93
C ILE A 7 -1.84 2.42 15.84
N GLU A 8 -2.31 1.93 16.98
CA GLU A 8 -3.15 0.73 17.07
C GLU A 8 -4.47 0.89 16.28
N ARG A 9 -5.10 2.08 16.34
CA ARG A 9 -6.30 2.39 15.55
C ARG A 9 -6.02 2.43 14.04
N GLN A 10 -4.86 2.92 13.63
CA GLN A 10 -4.46 2.95 12.22
C GLN A 10 -4.21 1.53 11.70
N ASP A 11 -3.54 0.69 12.47
CA ASP A 11 -3.26 -0.69 12.10
C ASP A 11 -4.54 -1.53 12.05
N LEU A 12 -5.48 -1.32 12.99
CA LEU A 12 -6.80 -1.95 12.93
C LEU A 12 -7.56 -1.55 11.66
N SER A 13 -7.53 -0.27 11.28
CA SER A 13 -8.21 0.19 10.06
C SER A 13 -7.63 -0.46 8.78
N ARG A 14 -6.30 -0.66 8.74
CA ARG A 14 -5.62 -1.34 7.64
C ARG A 14 -5.99 -2.83 7.59
N GLY A 15 -6.06 -3.48 8.75
CA GLY A 15 -6.49 -4.87 8.88
C GLY A 15 -7.93 -5.09 8.42
N VAL A 16 -8.86 -4.23 8.84
CA VAL A 16 -10.28 -4.30 8.41
C VAL A 16 -10.40 -4.09 6.90
N ARG A 17 -9.62 -3.17 6.33
CA ARG A 17 -9.58 -2.96 4.87
C ARG A 17 -9.04 -4.19 4.13
N ALA A 18 -7.98 -4.81 4.63
CA ALA A 18 -7.45 -6.04 4.07
C ALA A 18 -8.49 -7.17 4.13
N ALA A 19 -9.22 -7.30 5.25
CA ALA A 19 -10.31 -8.26 5.39
C ALA A 19 -11.47 -7.99 4.42
N ALA A 20 -11.87 -6.73 4.24
CA ALA A 20 -12.91 -6.39 3.27
C ALA A 20 -12.46 -6.66 1.81
N ALA A 21 -11.19 -6.39 1.50
CA ALA A 21 -10.60 -6.64 0.19
C ALA A 21 -10.53 -8.15 -0.14
N THR A 22 -10.53 -9.04 0.86
CA THR A 22 -10.49 -10.50 0.66
C THR A 22 -11.85 -11.17 0.78
N VAL A 23 -12.62 -10.84 1.82
CA VAL A 23 -13.90 -11.48 2.11
C VAL A 23 -14.91 -11.23 1.01
N VAL A 24 -14.98 -10.00 0.46
CA VAL A 24 -15.93 -9.67 -0.62
C VAL A 24 -15.70 -10.56 -1.86
N PRO A 25 -14.48 -10.67 -2.41
CA PRO A 25 -14.18 -11.62 -3.47
C PRO A 25 -14.49 -13.08 -3.14
N PHE A 26 -14.23 -13.54 -1.91
CA PHE A 26 -14.54 -14.92 -1.51
C PHE A 26 -16.04 -15.19 -1.44
N VAL A 27 -16.83 -14.25 -0.91
CA VAL A 27 -18.30 -14.36 -0.91
C VAL A 27 -18.84 -14.40 -2.34
N LEU A 28 -18.27 -13.59 -3.25
CA LEU A 28 -18.59 -13.63 -4.68
C LEU A 28 -18.16 -14.95 -5.34
N ALA A 29 -17.00 -15.49 -4.99
CA ALA A 29 -16.52 -16.79 -5.46
C ALA A 29 -17.49 -17.91 -5.09
N TRP A 30 -17.95 -17.89 -3.84
CA TRP A 30 -18.90 -18.87 -3.31
C TRP A 30 -20.28 -18.75 -3.96
N SER A 31 -20.83 -17.54 -4.07
CA SER A 31 -22.17 -17.32 -4.63
C SER A 31 -22.26 -17.59 -6.14
N LEU A 32 -21.18 -17.34 -6.89
CA LEU A 32 -21.13 -17.57 -8.34
C LEU A 32 -20.63 -18.97 -8.70
N HIS A 33 -20.25 -19.79 -7.71
CA HIS A 33 -19.59 -21.09 -7.90
C HIS A 33 -18.37 -21.01 -8.85
N ARG A 34 -17.60 -19.91 -8.76
CA ARG A 34 -16.40 -19.68 -9.57
C ARG A 34 -15.16 -19.67 -8.67
N PRO A 35 -14.47 -20.82 -8.49
CA PRO A 35 -13.30 -20.90 -7.62
C PRO A 35 -12.13 -20.03 -8.10
N GLU A 36 -12.11 -19.67 -9.39
CA GLU A 36 -11.12 -18.77 -10.00
C GLU A 36 -11.11 -17.38 -9.35
N LEU A 37 -12.23 -16.93 -8.75
CA LEU A 37 -12.30 -15.65 -8.05
C LEU A 37 -11.43 -15.59 -6.79
N SER A 38 -10.88 -16.72 -6.33
CA SER A 38 -9.82 -16.75 -5.31
C SER A 38 -8.58 -15.95 -5.72
N TRP A 39 -8.26 -15.87 -7.02
CA TRP A 39 -7.18 -15.01 -7.53
C TRP A 39 -7.46 -13.53 -7.33
N LEU A 40 -8.73 -13.14 -7.45
CA LEU A 40 -9.18 -11.78 -7.18
C LEU A 40 -9.07 -11.47 -5.68
N ALA A 41 -9.42 -12.42 -4.81
CA ALA A 41 -9.21 -12.30 -3.37
C ALA A 41 -7.72 -12.15 -3.02
N LEU A 42 -6.85 -12.99 -3.60
CA LEU A 42 -5.41 -12.95 -3.40
C LEU A 42 -4.80 -11.62 -3.85
N GLY A 43 -5.21 -11.12 -5.02
CA GLY A 43 -4.81 -9.80 -5.52
C GLY A 43 -5.27 -8.68 -4.59
N GLY A 44 -6.51 -8.76 -4.09
CA GLY A 44 -7.05 -7.79 -3.13
C GLY A 44 -6.26 -7.76 -1.82
N TRP A 45 -5.91 -8.93 -1.30
CA TRP A 45 -5.11 -9.09 -0.10
C TRP A 45 -3.70 -8.51 -0.27
N LEU A 46 -2.94 -9.02 -1.25
CA LEU A 46 -1.56 -8.60 -1.46
C LEU A 46 -1.49 -7.12 -1.86
N GLY A 47 -2.45 -6.63 -2.65
CA GLY A 47 -2.57 -5.20 -2.96
C GLY A 47 -2.81 -4.34 -1.73
N SER A 48 -3.59 -4.83 -0.75
CA SER A 48 -3.83 -4.09 0.51
C SER A 48 -2.58 -4.02 1.40
N LEU A 49 -1.71 -5.02 1.33
CA LEU A 49 -0.42 -5.09 2.03
C LEU A 49 0.67 -4.30 1.30
N ALA A 50 0.61 -4.24 -0.03
CA ALA A 50 1.55 -3.51 -0.87
C ALA A 50 1.38 -1.99 -0.73
N ASP A 51 0.22 -1.52 -0.24
CA ASP A 51 -0.09 -0.10 -0.08
C ASP A 51 0.90 0.61 0.89
N PRO A 52 1.80 1.47 0.37
CA PRO A 52 2.75 2.20 1.20
C PRO A 52 2.14 3.42 1.91
N GLY A 53 0.89 3.78 1.60
CA GLY A 53 0.27 5.05 1.98
C GLY A 53 0.85 6.26 1.25
N GLY A 54 0.47 7.47 1.67
CA GLY A 54 1.04 8.73 1.15
C GLY A 54 0.12 9.50 0.20
N THR A 55 0.69 10.23 -0.76
CA THR A 55 -0.09 11.06 -1.71
C THR A 55 -0.84 10.18 -2.71
N ARG A 56 -2.14 10.46 -2.93
CA ARG A 56 -3.04 9.63 -3.76
C ARG A 56 -2.49 9.34 -5.16
N SER A 57 -1.81 10.30 -5.78
CA SER A 57 -1.23 10.12 -7.12
C SER A 57 -0.08 9.11 -7.13
N ARG A 58 0.85 9.17 -6.17
CA ARG A 58 1.96 8.20 -6.08
C ARG A 58 1.45 6.82 -5.66
N HIS A 59 0.47 6.79 -4.78
CA HIS A 59 -0.22 5.59 -4.34
C HIS A 59 -0.85 4.82 -5.52
N ALA A 60 -1.64 5.50 -6.35
CA ALA A 60 -2.27 4.89 -7.53
C ALA A 60 -1.25 4.37 -8.54
N VAL A 61 -0.15 5.10 -8.78
CA VAL A 61 0.92 4.68 -9.71
C VAL A 61 1.67 3.45 -9.19
N LEU A 62 2.00 3.41 -7.90
CA LEU A 62 2.72 2.27 -7.32
C LEU A 62 1.84 1.01 -7.29
N LEU A 63 0.57 1.14 -6.92
CA LEU A 63 -0.34 0.00 -6.88
C LEU A 63 -0.75 -0.46 -8.27
N SER A 64 -0.83 0.41 -9.28
CA SER A 64 -1.04 -0.01 -10.66
C SER A 64 0.19 -0.74 -11.22
N ALA A 65 1.40 -0.29 -10.89
CA ALA A 65 2.62 -1.03 -11.22
C ALA A 65 2.64 -2.41 -10.54
N PHE A 66 2.25 -2.49 -9.27
CA PHE A 66 2.10 -3.77 -8.57
C PHE A 66 1.06 -4.67 -9.22
N ALA A 67 -0.09 -4.13 -9.63
CA ALA A 67 -1.15 -4.85 -10.31
C ALA A 67 -0.65 -5.50 -11.61
N VAL A 68 0.08 -4.73 -12.42
CA VAL A 68 0.63 -5.18 -13.70
C VAL A 68 1.73 -6.22 -13.47
N CYS A 69 2.72 -5.92 -12.63
CA CYS A 69 3.82 -6.85 -12.34
C CYS A 69 3.32 -8.15 -11.71
N GLY A 70 2.44 -8.06 -10.70
CA GLY A 70 1.88 -9.23 -10.03
C GLY A 70 0.98 -10.04 -10.95
N GLY A 71 0.14 -9.39 -11.76
CA GLY A 71 -0.68 -10.05 -12.77
C GLY A 71 0.18 -10.82 -13.77
N LEU A 72 1.25 -10.19 -14.30
CA LEU A 72 2.21 -10.81 -15.20
C LEU A 72 2.92 -12.01 -14.57
N LEU A 73 3.38 -11.87 -13.33
CA LEU A 73 4.07 -12.96 -12.63
C LEU A 73 3.13 -14.12 -12.29
N VAL A 74 1.87 -13.85 -11.96
CA VAL A 74 0.86 -14.91 -11.77
C VAL A 74 0.59 -15.65 -13.07
N THR A 75 0.49 -14.94 -14.20
CA THR A 75 0.41 -15.59 -15.52
C THR A 75 1.61 -16.47 -15.81
N LEU A 76 2.83 -15.95 -15.64
CA LEU A 76 4.05 -16.70 -15.89
C LEU A 76 4.18 -17.90 -14.94
N GLY A 77 3.79 -17.73 -13.67
CA GLY A 77 3.76 -18.80 -12.68
C GLY A 77 2.81 -19.92 -13.09
N GLY A 78 1.58 -19.58 -13.49
CA GLY A 78 0.60 -20.57 -13.96
C GLY A 78 1.01 -21.26 -15.27
N LEU A 79 1.74 -20.58 -16.16
CA LEU A 79 2.30 -21.18 -17.39
C LEU A 79 3.51 -22.09 -17.10
N ALA A 80 4.29 -21.77 -16.08
CA ALA A 80 5.47 -22.53 -15.68
C ALA A 80 5.15 -23.73 -14.78
N GLU A 81 3.99 -23.71 -14.10
CA GLU A 81 3.54 -24.73 -13.14
C GLU A 81 3.62 -26.19 -13.65
N PRO A 82 3.29 -26.51 -14.91
CA PRO A 82 3.43 -27.89 -15.42
C PRO A 82 4.88 -28.39 -15.49
N HIS A 83 5.86 -27.49 -15.43
CA HIS A 83 7.28 -27.78 -15.60
C HIS A 83 8.08 -27.39 -14.36
N VAL A 84 8.37 -28.37 -13.48
CA VAL A 84 9.06 -28.14 -12.19
C VAL A 84 10.32 -27.27 -12.32
N VAL A 85 11.14 -27.51 -13.35
CA VAL A 85 12.37 -26.72 -13.58
C VAL A 85 12.06 -25.28 -13.98
N ALA A 86 11.05 -25.05 -14.82
CA ALA A 86 10.61 -23.72 -15.22
C ALA A 86 9.99 -22.96 -14.04
N ALA A 87 9.13 -23.63 -13.26
CA ALA A 87 8.53 -23.08 -12.05
C ALA A 87 9.60 -22.68 -11.01
N ALA A 88 10.56 -23.57 -10.74
CA ALA A 88 11.64 -23.32 -9.79
C ALA A 88 12.57 -22.19 -10.24
N SER A 89 12.94 -22.17 -11.53
CA SER A 89 13.80 -21.10 -12.08
C SER A 89 13.10 -19.75 -12.10
N LEU A 90 11.82 -19.70 -12.46
CA LEU A 90 11.02 -18.48 -12.39
C LEU A 90 10.92 -17.96 -10.95
N LEU A 91 10.59 -18.84 -10.00
CA LEU A 91 10.50 -18.46 -8.58
C LEU A 91 11.84 -17.97 -8.04
N ALA A 92 12.94 -18.66 -8.36
CA ALA A 92 14.29 -18.27 -7.96
C ALA A 92 14.69 -16.90 -8.55
N LEU A 93 14.38 -16.67 -9.83
CA LEU A 93 14.64 -15.40 -10.50
C LEU A 93 13.84 -14.27 -9.84
N VAL A 94 12.54 -14.46 -9.61
CA VAL A 94 11.69 -13.46 -8.97
C VAL A 94 12.14 -13.20 -7.53
N ALA A 95 12.49 -14.23 -6.77
CA ALA A 95 13.00 -14.08 -5.41
C ALA A 95 14.34 -13.32 -5.38
N CYS A 96 15.24 -13.58 -6.33
CA CYS A 96 16.51 -12.87 -6.47
C CYS A 96 16.27 -11.37 -6.79
N LEU A 97 15.43 -11.08 -7.78
CA LEU A 97 15.07 -9.70 -8.13
C LEU A 97 14.33 -9.00 -6.97
N GLY A 98 13.43 -9.69 -6.28
CA GLY A 98 12.74 -9.21 -5.09
C GLY A 98 13.70 -8.90 -3.94
N ALA A 99 14.73 -9.72 -3.76
CA ALA A 99 15.79 -9.47 -2.78
C ALA A 99 16.63 -8.23 -3.14
N LEU A 100 16.91 -8.00 -4.42
CA LEU A 100 17.60 -6.79 -4.91
C LEU A 100 16.76 -5.53 -4.70
N LEU A 101 15.44 -5.61 -4.87
CA LEU A 101 14.53 -4.49 -4.60
C LEU A 101 14.60 -3.99 -3.16
N ARG A 102 15.04 -4.82 -2.19
CA ARG A 102 15.28 -4.38 -0.81
C ARG A 102 16.31 -3.25 -0.71
N ALA A 103 17.27 -3.18 -1.63
CA ALA A 103 18.27 -2.12 -1.67
C ALA A 103 17.65 -0.73 -1.97
N THR A 104 16.45 -0.67 -2.54
CA THR A 104 15.74 0.58 -2.84
C THR A 104 14.95 1.14 -1.65
N GLY A 105 14.95 0.43 -0.51
CA GLY A 105 14.28 0.84 0.73
C GLY A 105 13.04 0.00 1.06
N ALA A 106 12.28 0.45 2.07
CA ALA A 106 11.18 -0.31 2.66
C ALA A 106 10.04 -0.65 1.68
N ILE A 107 9.72 0.29 0.78
CA ILE A 107 8.67 0.09 -0.24
C ILE A 107 9.10 -1.01 -1.21
N GLY A 108 10.32 -0.92 -1.76
CA GLY A 108 10.86 -1.94 -2.65
C GLY A 108 10.97 -3.31 -1.99
N SER A 109 11.36 -3.36 -0.72
CA SER A 109 11.40 -4.62 0.05
C SER A 109 10.02 -5.27 0.17
N THR A 110 9.00 -4.48 0.47
CA THR A 110 7.62 -4.98 0.61
C THR A 110 7.11 -5.47 -0.75
N PHE A 111 7.30 -4.69 -1.82
CA PHE A 111 6.93 -5.06 -3.19
C PHE A 111 7.59 -6.36 -3.64
N GLY A 112 8.91 -6.47 -3.47
CA GLY A 112 9.66 -7.67 -3.87
C GLY A 112 9.18 -8.92 -3.14
N THR A 113 8.91 -8.80 -1.83
CA THR A 113 8.40 -9.90 -1.01
C THR A 113 7.00 -10.34 -1.47
N LEU A 114 6.07 -9.41 -1.64
CA LEU A 114 4.69 -9.72 -2.02
C LEU A 114 4.60 -10.28 -3.45
N LEU A 115 5.40 -9.78 -4.38
CA LEU A 115 5.49 -10.35 -5.74
C LEU A 115 6.03 -11.77 -5.71
N THR A 116 7.04 -12.05 -4.86
CA THR A 116 7.58 -13.40 -4.70
C THR A 116 6.54 -14.36 -4.12
N VAL A 117 5.75 -13.91 -3.13
CA VAL A 117 4.62 -14.69 -2.58
C VAL A 117 3.59 -15.00 -3.66
N ALA A 118 3.19 -14.00 -4.45
CA ALA A 118 2.22 -14.21 -5.55
C ALA A 118 2.73 -15.23 -6.56
N THR A 119 4.00 -15.13 -6.97
CA THR A 119 4.63 -16.07 -7.90
C THR A 119 4.69 -17.48 -7.32
N ALA A 120 5.10 -17.64 -6.06
CA ALA A 120 5.22 -18.95 -5.41
C ALA A 120 3.87 -19.70 -5.39
N ILE A 121 2.79 -18.98 -5.11
CA ILE A 121 1.43 -19.53 -5.15
C ILE A 121 1.06 -19.89 -6.59
N ALA A 122 1.32 -19.01 -7.56
CA ALA A 122 1.00 -19.26 -8.97
C ALA A 122 1.75 -20.46 -9.55
N THR A 123 3.00 -20.69 -9.16
CA THR A 123 3.81 -21.84 -9.60
C THR A 123 3.41 -23.18 -8.98
N SER A 124 2.45 -23.20 -8.05
CA SER A 124 2.03 -24.42 -7.33
C SER A 124 0.51 -24.67 -7.34
N ALA A 125 -0.29 -23.77 -7.93
CA ALA A 125 -1.74 -23.79 -7.80
C ALA A 125 -2.49 -24.65 -8.83
N GLY A 126 -1.83 -25.25 -9.83
CA GLY A 126 -2.50 -26.07 -10.85
C GLY A 126 -3.53 -25.31 -11.69
N THR A 127 -3.27 -24.04 -12.03
CA THR A 127 -4.27 -23.19 -12.69
C THR A 127 -4.46 -23.55 -14.16
N VAL A 128 -5.69 -23.94 -14.53
CA VAL A 128 -6.05 -24.27 -15.92
C VAL A 128 -5.98 -23.04 -16.86
N HIS A 129 -6.29 -21.85 -16.36
CA HIS A 129 -6.31 -20.61 -17.16
C HIS A 129 -5.39 -19.53 -16.58
N ALA A 130 -4.08 -19.67 -16.80
CA ALA A 130 -3.06 -18.76 -16.25
C ALA A 130 -3.31 -17.27 -16.57
N VAL A 131 -3.74 -16.95 -17.80
CA VAL A 131 -4.09 -15.58 -18.22
C VAL A 131 -5.25 -15.01 -17.42
N ARG A 132 -6.27 -15.83 -17.17
CA ARG A 132 -7.42 -15.42 -16.39
C ARG A 132 -7.06 -15.23 -14.92
N ALA A 133 -6.22 -16.10 -14.36
CA ALA A 133 -5.70 -15.97 -13.00
C ALA A 133 -4.92 -14.65 -12.81
N GLY A 134 -4.01 -14.34 -13.74
CA GLY A 134 -3.26 -13.07 -13.71
C GLY A 134 -4.15 -11.84 -13.86
N ALA A 135 -5.15 -11.89 -14.75
CA ALA A 135 -6.12 -10.80 -14.91
C ALA A 135 -6.98 -10.59 -13.66
N LEU A 136 -7.49 -11.68 -13.05
CA LEU A 136 -8.26 -11.63 -11.81
C LEU A 136 -7.42 -11.11 -10.64
N PHE A 137 -6.15 -11.51 -10.56
CA PHE A 137 -5.21 -10.97 -9.58
C PHE A 137 -5.05 -9.46 -9.74
N ALA A 138 -4.80 -8.98 -10.97
CA ALA A 138 -4.67 -7.56 -11.26
C ALA A 138 -5.97 -6.81 -10.90
N LEU A 139 -7.14 -7.33 -11.26
CA LEU A 139 -8.43 -6.76 -10.86
C LEU A 139 -8.61 -6.71 -9.34
N GLY A 140 -8.16 -7.74 -8.62
CA GLY A 140 -8.16 -7.77 -7.16
C GLY A 140 -7.30 -6.65 -6.55
N THR A 141 -6.08 -6.46 -7.06
CA THR A 141 -5.22 -5.37 -6.59
C THR A 141 -5.82 -3.99 -6.88
N LEU A 142 -6.45 -3.81 -8.04
CA LEU A 142 -7.15 -2.57 -8.40
C LEU A 142 -8.38 -2.35 -7.52
N TRP A 143 -9.12 -3.41 -7.19
CA TRP A 143 -10.24 -3.38 -6.24
C TRP A 143 -9.78 -2.91 -4.86
N SER A 144 -8.68 -3.44 -4.35
CA SER A 144 -8.09 -3.00 -3.10
C SER A 144 -7.61 -1.54 -3.15
N THR A 145 -7.05 -1.11 -4.28
CA THR A 145 -6.65 0.28 -4.54
C THR A 145 -7.86 1.21 -4.51
N PHE A 146 -8.97 0.79 -5.12
CA PHE A 146 -10.24 1.50 -5.13
C PHE A 146 -10.82 1.63 -3.72
N LEU A 147 -10.88 0.54 -2.95
CA LEU A 147 -11.33 0.57 -1.55
C LEU A 147 -10.47 1.50 -0.69
N SER A 148 -9.15 1.46 -0.89
CA SER A 148 -8.20 2.30 -0.18
C SER A 148 -8.35 3.79 -0.54
N SER A 149 -8.74 4.09 -1.78
CA SER A 149 -8.82 5.46 -2.29
C SER A 149 -10.19 6.13 -2.04
N LEU A 150 -11.28 5.37 -2.19
CA LEU A 150 -12.65 5.90 -2.08
C LEU A 150 -13.29 5.63 -0.71
N VAL A 151 -13.22 4.38 -0.22
CA VAL A 151 -13.97 3.98 0.97
C VAL A 151 -13.26 4.42 2.24
N TRP A 152 -11.92 4.30 2.28
CA TRP A 152 -11.15 4.59 3.49
C TRP A 152 -9.83 5.33 3.22
N PRO A 153 -9.87 6.62 2.85
CA PRO A 153 -8.65 7.39 2.67
C PRO A 153 -7.91 7.57 4.01
N ILE A 154 -6.80 6.85 4.18
CA ILE A 154 -5.92 6.97 5.36
C ILE A 154 -4.99 8.16 5.14
N TRP A 155 -5.21 9.24 5.88
CA TRP A 155 -4.36 10.43 5.78
C TRP A 155 -3.10 10.29 6.63
N THR A 156 -2.11 9.54 6.13
CA THR A 156 -0.87 9.21 6.86
C THR A 156 -0.15 10.44 7.42
N HIS A 157 -0.18 11.57 6.72
CA HIS A 157 0.51 12.81 7.13
C HIS A 157 -0.36 13.81 7.88
N LEU A 158 -1.66 13.56 8.08
CA LEU A 158 -2.54 14.51 8.74
C LEU A 158 -2.14 14.82 10.20
N PRO A 159 -1.77 13.84 11.06
CA PRO A 159 -1.32 14.17 12.41
C PRO A 159 -0.03 15.01 12.40
N LEU A 160 0.93 14.69 11.53
CA LEU A 160 2.15 15.47 11.36
C LEU A 160 1.85 16.90 10.87
N ARG A 161 0.97 17.06 9.87
CA ARG A 161 0.55 18.37 9.36
C ARG A 161 -0.16 19.20 10.45
N ARG A 162 -0.99 18.56 11.28
CA ARG A 162 -1.64 19.21 12.43
C ARG A 162 -0.63 19.63 13.49
N ALA A 163 0.36 18.81 13.79
CA ALA A 163 1.43 19.15 14.73
C ALA A 163 2.28 20.32 14.23
N LEU A 164 2.71 20.29 12.97
CA LEU A 164 3.46 21.38 12.33
C LEU A 164 2.64 22.68 12.30
N ALA A 165 1.36 22.60 11.93
CA ALA A 165 0.47 23.76 11.95
C ALA A 165 0.43 24.41 13.34
N ARG A 166 0.26 23.62 14.41
CA ARG A 166 0.25 24.14 15.79
C ARG A 166 1.56 24.85 16.16
N VAL A 167 2.71 24.28 15.78
CA VAL A 167 4.02 24.88 16.06
C VAL A 167 4.19 26.21 15.30
N PHE A 168 3.88 26.23 14.00
CA PHE A 168 3.99 27.46 13.21
C PHE A 168 3.00 28.54 13.65
N THR A 169 1.78 28.18 14.05
CA THR A 169 0.83 29.12 14.64
C THR A 169 1.34 29.71 15.96
N ALA A 170 1.94 28.88 16.84
CA ALA A 170 2.51 29.36 18.09
C ALA A 170 3.70 30.31 17.87
N LEU A 171 4.59 30.00 16.92
CA LEU A 171 5.70 30.86 16.53
C LEU A 171 5.22 32.20 15.94
N ALA A 172 4.18 32.17 15.10
CA ALA A 172 3.59 33.39 14.54
C ALA A 172 3.03 34.32 15.63
N VAL A 173 2.36 33.76 16.65
CA VAL A 173 1.86 34.53 17.81
C VAL A 173 3.01 35.14 18.62
N LEU A 174 4.11 34.41 18.81
CA LEU A 174 5.31 34.92 19.48
C LEU A 174 6.00 36.03 18.68
N ALA A 175 6.10 35.89 17.36
CA ALA A 175 6.69 36.89 16.47
C ALA A 175 5.83 38.16 16.35
N ALA A 176 4.50 38.03 16.45
CA ALA A 176 3.56 39.15 16.42
C ALA A 176 3.55 39.96 17.74
N LYS A 177 4.15 39.47 18.83
CA LYS A 177 4.30 40.26 20.06
C LYS A 177 5.32 41.39 19.82
N PRO A 178 4.96 42.67 20.04
CA PRO A 178 5.90 43.77 19.92
C PRO A 178 7.09 43.56 20.86
N THR A 179 8.29 43.53 20.32
CA THR A 179 9.53 43.45 21.10
C THR A 179 9.67 44.72 21.95
N ARG A 180 9.99 44.57 23.24
CA ARG A 180 10.19 45.67 24.21
C ARG A 180 11.15 46.77 23.73
N SER A 181 11.99 46.50 22.72
CA SER A 181 12.85 47.49 22.08
C SER A 181 12.10 48.56 21.28
N SER A 182 10.90 48.27 20.75
CA SER A 182 10.07 49.27 20.04
C SER A 182 9.38 50.24 21.00
N LEU A 183 8.99 49.77 22.20
CA LEU A 183 8.38 50.59 23.25
C LEU A 183 9.37 51.57 23.90
N ARG A 184 10.68 51.27 23.87
CA ARG A 184 11.72 52.20 24.37
C ARG A 184 12.01 53.35 23.40
N ARG A 185 11.66 53.22 22.11
CA ARG A 185 11.90 54.26 21.09
C ARG A 185 10.82 55.33 21.07
N THR A 186 9.60 55.02 21.50
CA THR A 186 8.47 55.96 21.60
C THR A 186 8.42 56.74 22.92
N GLN A 187 9.22 56.37 23.93
CA GLN A 187 9.31 57.08 25.21
C GLN A 187 10.49 58.07 25.33
N ARG A 188 11.23 58.38 24.24
CA ARG A 188 12.18 59.50 24.30
C ARG A 188 11.43 60.82 24.17
N PRO A 189 11.32 61.65 25.22
CA PRO A 189 10.76 62.99 25.08
C PRO A 189 11.65 63.82 24.16
N VAL A 190 11.03 64.47 23.18
CA VAL A 190 11.66 65.49 22.35
C VAL A 190 11.99 66.66 23.30
N ARG A 191 13.28 66.89 23.52
CA ARG A 191 13.79 68.10 24.16
C ARG A 191 14.06 69.14 23.09
#